data_AF-A0A0D5MGE5-F1
#
_entry.id   AF-A0A0D5MGE5-F1
#
_cell.length_a   1.000
_cell.length_b   1.000
_cell.length_c   1.000
_cell.angle_alpha   90.00
_cell.angle_beta   90.00
_cell.angle_gamma   90.00
#
_symmetry.space_group_name_H-M   'P 1'
#
loop_
_entity.id
_entity.type
_entity.pdbx_description
1 polymer ?
#
loop_
_entity_poly.entity_id
_entity_poly.type
_entity_poly.pdbx_seq_one_letter_code
_entity_poly.pdbx_strand_id
1 'polypeptide(L)'
;MKKNKFILASVAALAIEIFSTQQVKAAYSIVATRKVTRNAYIYNSTNKRTSYKNKKKLYKGQSVTTYGDGQTLKNGQKFYKISPTSNKYVKVANFKARPVVKTATAVIKPHADWLARTFNNKGNTVRKNLKPGTKLVVDRHEVTSFSDNFPAGMINDDGFYHIKGSNQWVMGSAVKVNKKIPLFDPEFENARTNYSLLRFKNNADVYNRQGEKLNANNVKIRKQANWFRADNLLYIWLPSENKAELFYHLIAKSFYTTSSTGDKLKVSDAYVKASDMKYFDGLRLKPSNTQAEAKAAAKK
;
A
#
# COMPACT_ATOMS: atom_id res chain seq x y z
N MET A 1 59.81 39.45 8.08
CA MET A 1 58.59 39.56 7.25
C MET A 1 58.83 38.95 5.87
N LYS A 2 58.23 37.80 5.55
CA LYS A 2 57.63 37.47 4.22
C LYS A 2 56.98 36.08 4.25
N LYS A 3 55.65 36.16 4.15
CA LYS A 3 54.54 35.22 3.91
C LYS A 3 54.81 33.76 3.47
N ASN A 4 54.12 32.88 4.19
CA ASN A 4 53.68 31.52 3.84
C ASN A 4 53.09 31.41 2.42
N LYS A 5 53.45 30.32 1.73
CA LYS A 5 52.61 29.65 0.73
C LYS A 5 52.61 28.16 1.04
N PHE A 6 51.66 27.71 1.87
CA PHE A 6 51.26 26.31 1.88
C PHE A 6 50.35 26.08 0.68
N ILE A 7 50.80 25.22 -0.23
CA ILE A 7 49.99 24.70 -1.33
C ILE A 7 48.91 23.81 -0.71
N LEU A 8 47.66 24.26 -0.75
CA LEU A 8 46.51 23.39 -0.49
C LEU A 8 46.44 22.36 -1.62
N ALA A 9 46.95 21.16 -1.37
CA ALA A 9 46.52 19.98 -2.10
C ALA A 9 45.04 19.76 -1.80
N SER A 10 44.22 19.88 -2.84
CA SER A 10 42.78 19.65 -2.84
C SER A 10 42.43 18.27 -2.29
N VAL A 11 41.90 18.21 -1.07
CA VAL A 11 41.18 17.04 -0.56
C VAL A 11 39.78 17.08 -1.15
N ALA A 12 39.65 16.72 -2.42
CA ALA A 12 38.38 16.27 -2.98
C ALA A 12 38.21 14.78 -2.63
N ALA A 13 38.19 14.46 -1.33
CA ALA A 13 37.77 13.15 -0.87
C ALA A 13 36.24 13.12 -0.86
N LEU A 14 35.68 12.15 -1.60
CA LEU A 14 34.28 11.77 -1.64
C LEU A 14 33.69 11.68 -0.22
N ALA A 15 33.04 12.73 0.25
CA ALA A 15 32.12 12.64 1.39
C ALA A 15 30.82 11.97 0.90
N ILE A 16 30.82 10.65 0.79
CA ILE A 16 29.58 9.88 0.96
C ILE A 16 29.30 9.98 2.45
N GLU A 17 28.57 11.01 2.88
CA GLU A 17 27.97 11.01 4.20
C GLU A 17 27.00 9.82 4.23
N ILE A 18 27.46 8.74 4.84
CA ILE A 18 26.61 7.66 5.30
C ILE A 18 25.78 8.30 6.40
N PHE A 19 24.60 8.83 6.05
CA PHE A 19 23.64 9.21 7.07
C PHE A 19 23.46 7.99 7.96
N SER A 20 23.71 8.17 9.26
CA SER A 20 23.37 7.12 10.21
C SER A 20 21.89 6.79 9.99
N THR A 21 21.53 5.52 10.11
CA THR A 21 20.13 5.11 10.08
C THR A 21 19.26 5.96 11.00
N GLN A 22 19.85 6.51 12.07
CA GLN A 22 19.25 7.45 13.01
C GLN A 22 18.80 8.78 12.39
N GLN A 23 19.67 9.46 11.61
CA GLN A 23 19.32 10.75 11.01
C GLN A 23 18.25 10.63 9.91
N VAL A 24 18.27 9.52 9.17
CA VAL A 24 17.22 9.22 8.18
C VAL A 24 15.88 8.96 8.87
N LYS A 25 15.87 8.25 10.00
CA LYS A 25 14.66 7.91 10.75
C LYS A 25 14.03 9.12 11.44
N ALA A 26 14.83 10.02 12.01
CA ALA A 26 14.35 11.26 12.61
C ALA A 26 13.73 12.23 11.58
N ALA A 27 14.19 12.19 10.33
CA ALA A 27 13.76 13.11 9.28
C ALA A 27 12.52 12.65 8.48
N TYR A 28 12.17 11.35 8.50
CA TYR A 28 11.09 10.80 7.68
C TYR A 28 10.14 9.92 8.49
N SER A 29 8.86 10.30 8.48
CA SER A 29 7.74 9.56 9.10
C SER A 29 7.64 8.11 8.62
N ILE A 30 7.95 7.86 7.34
CA ILE A 30 7.86 6.53 6.71
C ILE A 30 9.09 6.24 5.87
N VAL A 31 9.66 5.04 6.04
CA VAL A 31 10.66 4.47 5.13
C VAL A 31 10.15 3.13 4.62
N ALA A 32 9.94 3.05 3.31
CA ALA A 32 9.29 1.89 2.69
C ALA A 32 9.96 1.49 1.37
N THR A 33 9.91 0.21 1.03
CA THR A 33 10.26 -0.25 -0.31
C THR A 33 9.01 -0.30 -1.19
N ARG A 34 9.08 0.34 -2.35
CA ARG A 34 7.98 0.47 -3.33
C ARG A 34 8.40 -0.09 -4.68
N LYS A 35 7.45 -0.72 -5.38
CA LYS A 35 7.64 -1.25 -6.75
C LYS A 35 7.09 -0.25 -7.77
N VAL A 36 7.85 0.07 -8.81
CA VAL A 36 7.34 0.93 -9.90
C VAL A 36 6.44 0.13 -10.85
N THR A 37 5.30 0.71 -11.21
CA THR A 37 4.29 0.06 -12.08
C THR A 37 4.52 0.34 -13.56
N ARG A 38 5.41 1.29 -13.86
CA ARG A 38 5.84 1.69 -15.21
C ARG A 38 7.26 2.26 -15.17
N ASN A 39 7.85 2.44 -16.35
CA ASN A 39 9.13 3.13 -16.46
C ASN A 39 9.01 4.55 -15.89
N ALA A 40 9.95 4.94 -15.04
CA ALA A 40 9.85 6.14 -14.23
C ALA A 40 11.17 6.92 -14.26
N TYR A 41 11.15 8.15 -14.77
CA TYR A 41 12.31 9.04 -14.70
C TYR A 41 12.60 9.49 -13.27
N ILE A 42 13.87 9.77 -13.01
CA ILE A 42 14.35 10.35 -11.76
C ILE A 42 14.45 11.87 -11.93
N TYR A 43 14.04 12.61 -10.92
CA TYR A 43 13.97 14.07 -10.90
C TYR A 43 14.76 14.64 -9.72
N ASN A 44 15.24 15.88 -9.86
CA ASN A 44 15.76 16.67 -8.76
C ASN A 44 14.63 17.49 -8.08
N SER A 45 14.96 18.30 -7.07
CA SER A 45 14.00 19.15 -6.35
C SER A 45 13.34 20.23 -7.21
N THR A 46 13.95 20.61 -8.34
CA THR A 46 13.39 21.58 -9.30
C THR A 46 12.59 20.92 -10.42
N ASN A 47 12.26 19.63 -10.29
CA ASN A 47 11.54 18.84 -11.30
C ASN A 47 12.28 18.71 -12.64
N LYS A 48 13.61 18.88 -12.67
CA LYS A 48 14.45 18.53 -13.83
C LYS A 48 14.85 17.06 -13.75
N ARG A 49 14.88 16.37 -14.91
CA ARG A 49 15.36 14.97 -14.99
C ARG A 49 16.82 14.89 -14.56
N THR A 50 17.18 13.85 -13.83
CA THR A 50 18.53 13.65 -13.29
C THR A 50 18.86 12.16 -13.21
N SER A 51 20.05 11.83 -12.73
CA SER A 51 20.47 10.45 -12.45
C SER A 51 20.58 10.19 -10.95
N TYR A 52 20.42 8.93 -10.57
CA TYR A 52 20.74 8.43 -9.25
C TYR A 52 21.32 7.02 -9.39
N LYS A 53 22.46 6.74 -8.72
CA LYS A 53 23.20 5.48 -8.85
C LYS A 53 23.42 5.07 -10.33
N ASN A 54 23.94 6.01 -11.13
CA ASN A 54 24.20 5.85 -12.57
C ASN A 54 22.97 5.49 -13.43
N LYS A 55 21.74 5.71 -12.94
CA LYS A 55 20.50 5.46 -13.69
C LYS A 55 19.69 6.74 -13.83
N LYS A 56 19.18 7.02 -15.05
CA LYS A 56 18.26 8.14 -15.33
C LYS A 56 16.79 7.77 -15.09
N LYS A 57 16.47 6.48 -15.05
CA LYS A 57 15.12 5.94 -14.89
C LYS A 57 15.13 4.60 -14.14
N LEU A 58 14.01 4.30 -13.51
CA LEU A 58 13.64 2.99 -13.00
C LEU A 58 12.75 2.30 -14.03
N TYR A 59 12.92 0.99 -14.20
CA TYR A 59 12.13 0.18 -15.13
C TYR A 59 10.96 -0.48 -14.41
N LYS A 60 9.86 -0.69 -15.13
CA LYS A 60 8.66 -1.39 -14.61
C LYS A 60 9.06 -2.65 -13.86
N GLY A 61 8.52 -2.81 -12.65
CA GLY A 61 8.78 -3.96 -11.79
C GLY A 61 9.98 -3.82 -10.86
N GLN A 62 10.83 -2.81 -11.04
CA GLN A 62 11.92 -2.54 -10.10
C GLN A 62 11.40 -2.00 -8.77
N SER A 63 12.11 -2.33 -7.69
CA SER A 63 11.84 -1.82 -6.35
C SER A 63 12.83 -0.71 -5.98
N VAL A 64 12.36 0.30 -5.25
CA VAL A 64 13.15 1.41 -4.73
C VAL A 64 12.71 1.75 -3.31
N THR A 65 13.67 2.10 -2.44
CA THR A 65 13.34 2.64 -1.11
C THR A 65 12.93 4.10 -1.25
N THR A 66 11.81 4.46 -0.62
CA THR A 66 11.31 5.83 -0.53
C THR A 66 11.34 6.33 0.90
N TYR A 67 11.49 7.65 1.04
CA TYR A 67 11.62 8.35 2.30
C TYR A 67 10.53 9.44 2.40
N GLY A 68 9.66 9.33 3.40
CA GLY A 68 8.52 10.21 3.68
C GLY A 68 7.27 9.95 2.85
N ASP A 69 6.20 10.69 3.17
CA ASP A 69 4.82 10.52 2.65
C ASP A 69 4.57 11.05 1.23
N GLY A 70 5.64 11.44 0.55
CA GLY A 70 5.59 12.04 -0.79
C GLY A 70 5.25 13.53 -0.72
N GLN A 71 6.06 14.35 -1.37
CA GLN A 71 5.96 15.79 -1.31
C GLN A 71 5.57 16.39 -2.65
N THR A 72 4.83 17.50 -2.60
CA THR A 72 4.49 18.28 -3.77
C THR A 72 5.68 19.14 -4.17
N LEU A 73 6.17 18.99 -5.40
CA LEU A 73 7.21 19.89 -5.95
C LEU A 73 6.55 21.10 -6.63
N LYS A 74 7.37 22.07 -7.06
CA LYS A 74 6.92 23.35 -7.67
C LYS A 74 5.92 23.21 -8.84
N ASN A 75 5.87 22.05 -9.50
CA ASN A 75 4.95 21.77 -10.59
C ASN A 75 3.57 21.23 -10.15
N GLY A 76 3.26 21.23 -8.86
CA GLY A 76 2.01 20.71 -8.30
C GLY A 76 1.90 19.18 -8.26
N GLN A 77 2.91 18.44 -8.76
CA GLN A 77 2.89 16.98 -8.75
C GLN A 77 3.54 16.43 -7.48
N LYS A 78 3.02 15.31 -6.98
CA LYS A 78 3.59 14.60 -5.82
C LYS A 78 4.72 13.66 -6.24
N PHE A 79 5.80 13.65 -5.46
CA PHE A 79 6.98 12.82 -5.65
C PHE A 79 7.42 12.16 -4.34
N TYR A 80 7.85 10.91 -4.41
CA TYR A 80 8.61 10.29 -3.32
C TYR A 80 10.09 10.62 -3.45
N LYS A 81 10.73 10.93 -2.31
CA LYS A 81 12.18 11.02 -2.22
C LYS A 81 12.77 9.61 -2.24
N ILE A 82 13.78 9.36 -3.08
CA ILE A 82 14.39 8.03 -3.29
C ILE A 82 15.84 7.95 -2.80
N SER A 83 16.34 9.02 -2.20
CA SER A 83 17.64 9.09 -1.54
C SER A 83 17.49 9.90 -0.27
N PRO A 84 18.03 9.45 0.88
CA PRO A 84 17.89 10.19 2.13
C PRO A 84 18.72 11.48 2.09
N THR A 85 19.88 11.43 1.43
CA THR A 85 20.92 12.46 1.44
C THR A 85 20.84 13.40 0.24
N SER A 86 20.34 12.91 -0.89
CA SER A 86 20.29 13.66 -2.12
C SER A 86 18.85 13.97 -2.52
N ASN A 87 18.65 15.16 -3.09
CA ASN A 87 17.36 15.60 -3.61
C ASN A 87 17.04 14.86 -4.91
N LYS A 88 16.67 13.58 -4.79
CA LYS A 88 16.32 12.67 -5.89
C LYS A 88 14.92 12.11 -5.67
N TYR A 89 14.12 12.19 -6.72
CA TYR A 89 12.68 12.04 -6.64
C TYR A 89 12.11 11.20 -7.78
N VAL A 90 11.02 10.50 -7.50
CA VAL A 90 10.21 9.81 -8.51
C VAL A 90 8.74 10.13 -8.26
N LYS A 91 7.99 10.43 -9.32
CA LYS A 91 6.57 10.77 -9.22
C LYS A 91 5.78 9.66 -8.53
N VAL A 92 4.92 10.03 -7.58
CA VAL A 92 4.02 9.09 -6.87
C VAL A 92 3.16 8.29 -7.87
N ALA A 93 2.71 8.94 -8.95
CA ALA A 93 1.91 8.30 -10.00
C ALA A 93 2.59 7.13 -10.71
N ASN A 94 3.93 7.00 -10.65
CA ASN A 94 4.66 5.87 -11.23
C ASN A 94 4.66 4.61 -10.34
N PHE A 95 4.13 4.71 -9.12
CA PHE A 95 3.95 3.61 -8.18
C PHE A 95 2.50 3.14 -8.11
N LYS A 96 1.56 3.91 -8.64
CA LYS A 96 0.14 3.55 -8.68
C LYS A 96 -0.12 2.61 -9.85
N ALA A 97 -0.83 1.51 -9.61
CA ALA A 97 -1.35 0.69 -10.69
C ALA A 97 -2.48 1.42 -11.43
N ARG A 98 -2.80 0.94 -12.62
CA ARG A 98 -3.93 1.40 -13.41
C ARG A 98 -4.68 0.18 -13.93
N PRO A 99 -5.97 0.31 -14.25
CA PRO A 99 -6.70 -0.76 -14.92
C PRO A 99 -5.95 -1.21 -16.17
N VAL A 100 -5.90 -2.53 -16.38
CA VAL A 100 -5.36 -3.07 -17.63
C VAL A 100 -6.40 -2.84 -18.72
N VAL A 101 -6.01 -2.10 -19.76
CA VAL A 101 -6.86 -1.89 -20.93
C VAL A 101 -6.47 -2.91 -21.99
N LYS A 102 -7.37 -3.85 -22.29
CA LYS A 102 -7.18 -4.89 -23.30
C LYS A 102 -8.52 -5.32 -23.88
N THR A 103 -8.65 -5.29 -25.20
CA THR A 103 -9.89 -5.73 -25.85
C THR A 103 -10.08 -7.25 -25.76
N ALA A 104 -11.26 -7.66 -25.32
CA ALA A 104 -11.73 -9.04 -25.25
C ALA A 104 -13.22 -9.14 -25.65
N THR A 105 -13.68 -10.36 -25.91
CA THR A 105 -15.10 -10.65 -26.14
C THR A 105 -15.66 -11.36 -24.92
N ALA A 106 -16.68 -10.77 -24.32
CA ALA A 106 -17.46 -11.35 -23.24
C ALA A 106 -18.76 -11.93 -23.81
N VAL A 107 -19.09 -13.18 -23.46
CA VAL A 107 -20.30 -13.86 -23.91
C VAL A 107 -21.20 -14.12 -22.70
N ILE A 108 -22.46 -13.72 -22.77
CA ILE A 108 -23.43 -13.97 -21.69
C ILE A 108 -23.61 -15.48 -21.50
N LYS A 109 -23.42 -15.96 -20.26
CA LYS A 109 -23.54 -17.38 -19.91
C LYS A 109 -25.00 -17.85 -20.02
N PRO A 110 -25.24 -19.14 -20.29
CA PRO A 110 -26.54 -19.76 -20.01
C PRO A 110 -26.93 -19.57 -18.53
N HIS A 111 -28.22 -19.42 -18.25
CA HIS A 111 -28.75 -19.25 -16.88
C HIS A 111 -28.15 -18.07 -16.10
N ALA A 112 -27.64 -17.05 -16.80
CA ALA A 112 -27.22 -15.80 -16.18
C ALA A 112 -28.42 -14.92 -15.76
N ASP A 113 -29.66 -15.36 -16.00
CA ASP A 113 -30.95 -14.80 -15.60
C ASP A 113 -30.91 -13.30 -15.25
N TRP A 114 -31.11 -12.96 -13.98
CA TRP A 114 -31.19 -11.58 -13.52
C TRP A 114 -29.84 -10.84 -13.54
N LEU A 115 -28.71 -11.54 -13.65
CA LEU A 115 -27.35 -10.98 -13.78
C LEU A 115 -27.06 -10.47 -15.20
N ALA A 116 -27.78 -10.96 -16.20
CA ALA A 116 -27.59 -10.63 -17.62
C ALA A 116 -28.09 -9.21 -17.94
N ARG A 117 -27.45 -8.20 -17.36
CA ARG A 117 -27.79 -6.78 -17.46
C ARG A 117 -26.55 -5.95 -17.75
N THR A 118 -26.77 -4.74 -18.26
CA THR A 118 -25.74 -3.71 -18.29
C THR A 118 -26.06 -2.59 -17.31
N PHE A 119 -25.03 -1.94 -16.79
CA PHE A 119 -25.12 -0.90 -15.76
C PHE A 119 -24.34 0.34 -16.20
N ASN A 120 -24.81 1.54 -15.87
CA ASN A 120 -24.04 2.77 -16.07
C ASN A 120 -23.01 2.96 -14.94
N ASN A 121 -22.24 4.05 -15.00
CA ASN A 121 -21.23 4.40 -13.97
C ASN A 121 -21.79 4.67 -12.55
N LYS A 122 -23.11 4.66 -12.36
CA LYS A 122 -23.78 4.77 -11.04
C LYS A 122 -24.37 3.44 -10.56
N GLY A 123 -24.22 2.36 -11.34
CA GLY A 123 -24.84 1.07 -11.05
C GLY A 123 -26.31 0.98 -11.46
N ASN A 124 -26.87 2.00 -12.13
CA ASN A 124 -28.25 1.92 -12.63
C ASN A 124 -28.29 1.03 -13.86
N THR A 125 -29.30 0.16 -13.93
CA THR A 125 -29.49 -0.72 -15.09
C THR A 125 -29.77 0.09 -16.35
N VAL A 126 -29.04 -0.20 -17.43
CA VAL A 126 -29.24 0.40 -18.77
C VAL A 126 -29.95 -0.58 -19.69
N ARG A 127 -29.56 -1.87 -19.66
CA ARG A 127 -30.23 -2.94 -20.42
C ARG A 127 -30.51 -4.13 -19.51
N LYS A 128 -31.69 -4.74 -19.65
CA LYS A 128 -32.11 -5.94 -18.92
C LYS A 128 -32.17 -7.15 -19.85
N ASN A 129 -32.11 -8.35 -19.28
CA ASN A 129 -32.42 -9.63 -19.93
C ASN A 129 -31.62 -9.87 -21.22
N LEU A 130 -30.31 -9.64 -21.18
CA LEU A 130 -29.42 -10.00 -22.30
C LEU A 130 -29.53 -11.52 -22.54
N LYS A 131 -29.79 -11.91 -23.80
CA LYS A 131 -29.94 -13.32 -24.14
C LYS A 131 -28.63 -14.08 -23.95
N PRO A 132 -28.64 -15.33 -23.46
CA PRO A 132 -27.47 -16.20 -23.48
C PRO A 132 -26.81 -16.24 -24.87
N GLY A 133 -25.48 -16.25 -24.91
CA GLY A 133 -24.72 -16.20 -26.17
C GLY A 133 -24.52 -14.79 -26.75
N THR A 134 -25.17 -13.74 -26.20
CA THR A 134 -24.91 -12.36 -26.60
C THR A 134 -23.43 -12.02 -26.41
N LYS A 135 -22.80 -11.48 -27.46
CA LYS A 135 -21.39 -11.09 -27.47
C LYS A 135 -21.26 -9.59 -27.21
N LEU A 136 -20.43 -9.23 -26.23
CA LEU A 136 -20.06 -7.87 -25.88
C LEU A 136 -18.55 -7.69 -26.07
N VAL A 137 -18.14 -6.55 -26.63
CA VAL A 137 -16.72 -6.18 -26.66
C VAL A 137 -16.38 -5.42 -25.39
N VAL A 138 -15.43 -5.93 -24.62
CA VAL A 138 -15.03 -5.37 -23.33
C VAL A 138 -13.56 -4.98 -23.35
N ASP A 139 -13.15 -4.01 -22.53
CA ASP A 139 -11.77 -3.52 -22.52
C ASP A 139 -11.11 -3.38 -21.14
N ARG A 140 -11.88 -3.44 -20.06
CA ARG A 140 -11.40 -3.36 -18.68
C ARG A 140 -12.22 -4.29 -17.77
N HIS A 141 -11.66 -4.64 -16.63
CA HIS A 141 -12.28 -5.48 -15.62
C HIS A 141 -11.96 -4.90 -14.24
N GLU A 142 -12.97 -4.42 -13.53
CA GLU A 142 -12.78 -3.57 -12.34
C GLU A 142 -13.80 -3.88 -11.23
N VAL A 143 -13.39 -3.68 -9.96
CA VAL A 143 -14.33 -3.44 -8.87
C VAL A 143 -14.75 -1.98 -8.97
N THR A 144 -16.02 -1.75 -9.31
CA THR A 144 -16.57 -0.42 -9.56
C THR A 144 -17.04 0.23 -8.26
N SER A 145 -17.01 1.56 -8.15
CA SER A 145 -17.48 2.28 -6.96
C SER A 145 -18.95 2.06 -6.60
N PHE A 146 -19.75 1.54 -7.54
CA PHE A 146 -21.16 1.21 -7.31
C PHE A 146 -21.38 -0.26 -6.92
N SER A 147 -20.32 -1.06 -6.74
CA SER A 147 -20.43 -2.47 -6.36
C SER A 147 -21.19 -2.66 -5.04
N ASP A 148 -21.02 -1.73 -4.12
CA ASP A 148 -21.63 -1.81 -2.78
C ASP A 148 -23.16 -1.64 -2.82
N ASN A 149 -23.73 -1.21 -3.95
CA ASN A 149 -25.17 -1.15 -4.16
C ASN A 149 -25.81 -2.53 -4.37
N PHE A 150 -25.00 -3.59 -4.47
CA PHE A 150 -25.46 -4.95 -4.68
C PHE A 150 -25.24 -5.79 -3.40
N PRO A 151 -26.15 -6.73 -3.09
CA PRO A 151 -25.98 -7.61 -1.94
C PRO A 151 -24.65 -8.36 -1.94
N ALA A 152 -24.08 -8.56 -0.74
CA ALA A 152 -22.84 -9.29 -0.55
C ALA A 152 -22.95 -10.71 -1.13
N GLY A 153 -21.94 -11.14 -1.90
CA GLY A 153 -21.93 -12.43 -2.58
C GLY A 153 -22.60 -12.46 -3.96
N MET A 154 -23.31 -11.39 -4.38
CA MET A 154 -23.83 -11.30 -5.76
C MET A 154 -22.77 -10.84 -6.75
N ILE A 155 -21.95 -9.87 -6.34
CA ILE A 155 -20.69 -9.56 -6.98
C ILE A 155 -19.67 -10.37 -6.19
N ASN A 156 -19.40 -11.59 -6.62
CA ASN A 156 -18.23 -12.32 -6.13
C ASN A 156 -16.96 -11.47 -6.40
N ASP A 157 -15.77 -12.02 -6.14
CA ASP A 157 -14.48 -11.45 -6.59
C ASP A 157 -14.36 -11.32 -8.14
N ASP A 158 -15.46 -11.37 -8.89
CA ASP A 158 -15.60 -11.32 -10.34
C ASP A 158 -15.88 -9.91 -10.90
N GLY A 159 -16.12 -8.90 -10.06
CA GLY A 159 -16.24 -7.49 -10.48
C GLY A 159 -17.15 -7.22 -11.71
N PHE A 160 -16.79 -6.20 -12.50
CA PHE A 160 -17.50 -5.81 -13.72
C PHE A 160 -16.55 -5.59 -14.89
N TYR A 161 -16.99 -5.98 -16.08
CA TYR A 161 -16.31 -5.65 -17.33
C TYR A 161 -16.90 -4.39 -17.95
N HIS A 162 -16.02 -3.45 -18.32
CA HIS A 162 -16.39 -2.26 -19.07
C HIS A 162 -16.65 -2.61 -20.53
N ILE A 163 -17.79 -2.17 -21.08
CA ILE A 163 -18.16 -2.36 -22.48
C ILE A 163 -17.49 -1.27 -23.32
N LYS A 164 -16.58 -1.69 -24.20
CA LYS A 164 -15.73 -0.82 -25.01
C LYS A 164 -16.59 0.14 -25.85
N GLY A 165 -16.22 1.42 -25.86
CA GLY A 165 -16.94 2.45 -26.62
C GLY A 165 -18.24 2.94 -25.97
N SER A 166 -18.47 2.60 -24.69
CA SER A 166 -19.64 3.06 -23.94
C SER A 166 -19.27 3.38 -22.50
N ASN A 167 -20.21 3.92 -21.70
CA ASN A 167 -20.09 4.06 -20.24
C ASN A 167 -20.86 2.94 -19.50
N GLN A 168 -20.96 1.76 -20.13
CA GLN A 168 -21.72 0.64 -19.59
C GLN A 168 -20.79 -0.46 -19.10
N TRP A 169 -21.29 -1.22 -18.12
CA TRP A 169 -20.61 -2.30 -17.46
C TRP A 169 -21.48 -3.55 -17.45
N VAL A 170 -20.88 -4.73 -17.53
CA VAL A 170 -21.55 -6.02 -17.37
C VAL A 170 -20.90 -6.78 -16.22
N MET A 171 -21.69 -7.46 -15.40
CA MET A 171 -21.17 -8.25 -14.28
C MET A 171 -20.25 -9.36 -14.78
N GLY A 172 -19.09 -9.53 -14.14
CA GLY A 172 -18.15 -10.61 -14.51
C GLY A 172 -18.73 -12.00 -14.27
N SER A 173 -19.55 -12.17 -13.24
CA SER A 173 -20.28 -13.41 -12.97
C SER A 173 -21.25 -13.80 -14.09
N ALA A 174 -21.78 -12.83 -14.85
CA ALA A 174 -22.73 -13.05 -15.94
C ALA A 174 -22.10 -13.49 -17.27
N VAL A 175 -20.77 -13.34 -17.43
CA VAL A 175 -20.09 -13.50 -18.73
C VAL A 175 -18.93 -14.48 -18.69
N LYS A 176 -18.72 -15.20 -19.80
CA LYS A 176 -17.47 -15.91 -20.10
C LYS A 176 -16.65 -15.06 -21.06
N VAL A 177 -15.42 -14.71 -20.67
CA VAL A 177 -14.54 -13.86 -21.49
C VAL A 177 -13.49 -14.72 -22.20
N ASN A 178 -13.29 -14.49 -23.50
CA ASN A 178 -12.33 -15.27 -24.31
C ASN A 178 -10.85 -14.98 -23.98
N LYS A 179 -10.57 -13.82 -23.37
CA LYS A 179 -9.23 -13.39 -22.96
C LYS A 179 -9.33 -12.76 -21.57
N LYS A 180 -8.63 -13.34 -20.59
CA LYS A 180 -8.62 -12.82 -19.22
C LYS A 180 -8.08 -11.38 -19.20
N ILE A 181 -8.84 -10.47 -18.61
CA ILE A 181 -8.41 -9.13 -18.21
C ILE A 181 -8.25 -9.19 -16.68
N PRO A 182 -7.06 -8.87 -16.12
CA PRO A 182 -6.88 -8.85 -14.68
C PRO A 182 -7.87 -7.91 -14.01
N LEU A 183 -8.53 -8.37 -12.95
CA LEU A 183 -9.40 -7.53 -12.12
C LEU A 183 -8.56 -6.41 -11.51
N PHE A 184 -9.02 -5.18 -11.67
CA PHE A 184 -8.46 -4.02 -11.01
C PHE A 184 -9.39 -3.58 -9.90
N ASP A 185 -8.91 -3.63 -8.66
CA ASP A 185 -9.63 -3.10 -7.51
C ASP A 185 -8.97 -1.78 -7.07
N PRO A 186 -9.61 -0.62 -7.33
CA PRO A 186 -9.05 0.68 -6.97
C PRO A 186 -8.75 0.83 -5.47
N GLU A 187 -9.57 0.24 -4.59
CA GLU A 187 -9.38 0.35 -3.15
C GLU A 187 -8.20 -0.50 -2.71
N PHE A 188 -8.13 -1.75 -3.15
CA PHE A 188 -6.98 -2.62 -2.87
C PHE A 188 -5.67 -2.03 -3.40
N GLU A 189 -5.71 -1.48 -4.62
CA GLU A 189 -4.57 -0.84 -5.26
C GLU A 189 -4.11 0.42 -4.51
N ASN A 190 -5.06 1.22 -4.02
CA ASN A 190 -4.75 2.35 -3.15
C ASN A 190 -4.17 1.87 -1.81
N ALA A 191 -4.74 0.83 -1.20
CA ALA A 191 -4.29 0.30 0.07
C ALA A 191 -2.85 -0.22 -0.01
N ARG A 192 -2.55 -1.09 -0.98
CA ARG A 192 -1.20 -1.66 -1.13
C ARG A 192 -0.15 -0.64 -1.59
N THR A 193 -0.57 0.46 -2.24
CA THR A 193 0.36 1.54 -2.59
C THR A 193 0.74 2.40 -1.39
N ASN A 194 -0.12 2.52 -0.38
CA ASN A 194 0.11 3.46 0.74
C ASN A 194 0.42 2.78 2.07
N TYR A 195 0.10 1.49 2.22
CA TYR A 195 0.23 0.77 3.48
C TYR A 195 0.88 -0.60 3.29
N SER A 196 1.45 -1.14 4.36
CA SER A 196 1.73 -2.56 4.47
C SER A 196 0.42 -3.30 4.74
N LEU A 197 0.08 -4.28 3.92
CA LEU A 197 -1.08 -5.13 4.12
C LEU A 197 -0.65 -6.39 4.84
N LEU A 198 -1.25 -6.65 5.99
CA LEU A 198 -0.84 -7.70 6.92
C LEU A 198 -2.01 -8.61 7.26
N ARG A 199 -1.74 -9.86 7.65
CA ARG A 199 -2.73 -10.78 8.21
C ARG A 199 -2.25 -11.31 9.56
N PHE A 200 -3.16 -11.55 10.49
CA PHE A 200 -2.85 -12.23 11.73
C PHE A 200 -2.49 -13.70 11.45
N LYS A 201 -1.37 -14.18 11.99
CA LYS A 201 -0.98 -15.59 11.96
C LYS A 201 -1.70 -16.38 13.05
N ASN A 202 -1.76 -15.76 14.23
CA ASN A 202 -2.28 -16.28 15.48
C ASN A 202 -3.25 -15.27 16.10
N ASN A 203 -3.93 -15.68 17.18
CA ASN A 203 -4.56 -14.71 18.07
C ASN A 203 -3.47 -13.85 18.72
N ALA A 204 -3.69 -12.54 18.80
CA ALA A 204 -2.65 -11.60 19.19
C ALA A 204 -3.12 -10.65 20.30
N ASP A 205 -2.17 -10.26 21.14
CA ASP A 205 -2.35 -9.12 22.05
C ASP A 205 -2.22 -7.82 21.26
N VAL A 206 -2.85 -6.75 21.78
CA VAL A 206 -2.70 -5.39 21.25
C VAL A 206 -2.13 -4.51 22.35
N TYR A 207 -1.21 -3.64 21.96
CA TYR A 207 -0.44 -2.81 22.86
C TYR A 207 -0.65 -1.34 22.51
N ASN A 208 -0.39 -0.47 23.48
CA ASN A 208 -0.15 0.95 23.22
C ASN A 208 1.32 1.20 22.89
N ARG A 209 1.67 2.47 22.67
CA ARG A 209 3.05 2.88 22.31
C ARG A 209 4.05 2.72 23.46
N GLN A 210 3.57 2.63 24.69
CA GLN A 210 4.35 2.43 25.91
C GLN A 210 4.65 0.94 26.18
N GLY A 211 4.10 0.03 25.36
CA GLY A 211 4.30 -1.40 25.52
C GLY A 211 3.37 -2.05 26.55
N GLU A 212 2.30 -1.36 26.95
CA GLU A 212 1.27 -1.88 27.84
C GLU A 212 0.20 -2.58 27.01
N LYS A 213 -0.29 -3.73 27.51
CA LYS A 213 -1.39 -4.45 26.86
C LYS A 213 -2.69 -3.67 27.04
N LEU A 214 -3.42 -3.48 25.94
CA LEU A 214 -4.74 -2.83 25.93
C LEU A 214 -5.89 -3.81 26.10
N ASN A 215 -5.62 -5.11 25.94
CA ASN A 215 -6.63 -6.15 26.04
C ASN A 215 -6.73 -6.69 27.48
N ALA A 216 -7.94 -6.67 28.05
CA ALA A 216 -8.23 -7.13 29.41
C ALA A 216 -8.58 -8.64 29.45
N ASN A 217 -8.43 -9.27 30.63
CA ASN A 217 -8.93 -10.62 30.94
C ASN A 217 -8.52 -11.72 29.96
N ASN A 218 -7.27 -11.68 29.44
CA ASN A 218 -6.74 -12.62 28.45
C ASN A 218 -7.52 -12.69 27.11
N VAL A 219 -8.44 -11.76 26.87
CA VAL A 219 -9.15 -11.65 25.60
C VAL A 219 -8.16 -11.19 24.54
N LYS A 220 -8.01 -11.90 23.43
CA LYS A 220 -7.08 -11.54 22.35
C LYS A 220 -7.82 -11.04 21.12
N ILE A 221 -7.12 -10.33 20.24
CA ILE A 221 -7.59 -10.17 18.87
C ILE A 221 -7.58 -11.54 18.21
N ARG A 222 -8.74 -11.97 17.70
CA ARG A 222 -8.83 -13.25 17.01
C ARG A 222 -8.12 -13.17 15.65
N LYS A 223 -7.53 -14.28 15.23
CA LYS A 223 -7.07 -14.46 13.86
C LYS A 223 -8.23 -14.19 12.89
N GLN A 224 -8.01 -13.32 11.92
CA GLN A 224 -9.01 -12.94 10.91
C GLN A 224 -8.45 -13.18 9.51
N ALA A 225 -9.32 -13.59 8.59
CA ALA A 225 -8.95 -13.84 7.19
C ALA A 225 -8.61 -12.55 6.43
N ASN A 226 -9.22 -11.44 6.83
CA ASN A 226 -9.04 -10.14 6.21
C ASN A 226 -7.64 -9.57 6.46
N TRP A 227 -7.17 -8.75 5.52
CA TRP A 227 -5.94 -8.00 5.68
C TRP A 227 -6.17 -6.71 6.45
N PHE A 228 -5.12 -6.23 7.12
CA PHE A 228 -5.07 -5.01 7.91
C PHE A 228 -4.02 -4.07 7.34
N ARG A 229 -4.28 -2.76 7.44
CA ARG A 229 -3.35 -1.71 6.99
C ARG A 229 -2.44 -1.31 8.15
N ALA A 230 -1.14 -1.32 7.89
CA ALA A 230 -0.13 -0.74 8.76
C ALA A 230 0.66 0.35 8.03
N ASP A 231 0.91 1.47 8.70
CA ASP A 231 1.69 2.61 8.20
C ASP A 231 3.10 2.67 8.80
N ASN A 232 3.34 2.02 9.94
CA ASN A 232 4.61 2.03 10.63
C ASN A 232 5.00 0.65 11.17
N LEU A 233 6.32 0.44 11.25
CA LEU A 233 6.97 -0.71 11.84
C LEU A 233 8.03 -0.14 12.80
N LEU A 234 8.00 -0.51 14.07
CA LEU A 234 8.89 0.06 15.09
C LEU A 234 9.14 -0.91 16.24
N TYR A 235 10.26 -0.74 16.93
CA TYR A 235 10.53 -1.38 18.20
C TYR A 235 9.81 -0.64 19.33
N ILE A 236 9.13 -1.38 20.19
CA ILE A 236 8.52 -0.89 21.43
C ILE A 236 9.15 -1.66 22.58
N TRP A 237 9.49 -0.96 23.65
CA TRP A 237 9.98 -1.57 24.87
C TRP A 237 8.80 -2.15 25.64
N LEU A 238 8.89 -3.43 26.03
CA LEU A 238 7.90 -4.10 26.85
C LEU A 238 8.42 -4.15 28.29
N PRO A 239 7.89 -3.33 29.23
CA PRO A 239 8.36 -3.32 30.61
C PRO A 239 8.23 -4.69 31.28
N SER A 240 7.14 -5.41 31.00
CA SER A 240 6.86 -6.74 31.55
C SER A 240 7.82 -7.83 31.08
N GLU A 241 8.49 -7.65 29.95
CA GLU A 241 9.43 -8.61 29.37
C GLU A 241 10.89 -8.11 29.43
N ASN A 242 11.14 -6.88 29.91
CA ASN A 242 12.44 -6.22 29.97
C ASN A 242 13.22 -6.29 28.63
N LYS A 243 12.50 -6.16 27.50
CA LYS A 243 13.09 -6.20 26.16
C LYS A 243 12.31 -5.34 25.15
N ALA A 244 12.99 -4.96 24.07
CA ALA A 244 12.36 -4.32 22.92
C ALA A 244 11.91 -5.36 21.90
N GLU A 245 10.65 -5.31 21.51
CA GLU A 245 10.06 -6.18 20.48
C GLU A 245 9.61 -5.35 19.28
N LEU A 246 9.51 -5.98 18.11
CA LEU A 246 9.11 -5.31 16.88
C LEU A 246 7.59 -5.33 16.71
N PHE A 247 6.98 -4.20 16.36
CA PHE A 247 5.54 -4.00 16.25
C PHE A 247 5.15 -3.32 14.95
N TYR A 248 3.99 -3.70 14.41
CA TYR A 248 3.27 -2.88 13.43
C TYR A 248 2.27 -1.97 14.15
N HIS A 249 2.23 -0.71 13.72
CA HIS A 249 1.12 0.17 14.03
C HIS A 249 -0.01 -0.09 13.03
N LEU A 250 -1.17 -0.52 13.52
CA LEU A 250 -2.35 -0.80 12.70
C LEU A 250 -3.29 0.42 12.71
N ILE A 251 -3.79 0.79 11.54
CA ILE A 251 -4.71 1.93 11.39
C ILE A 251 -6.13 1.60 11.87
N ALA A 252 -6.45 0.31 11.97
CA ALA A 252 -7.76 -0.14 12.43
C ALA A 252 -7.97 0.21 13.91
N LYS A 253 -9.14 0.74 14.23
CA LYS A 253 -9.53 1.16 15.60
C LYS A 253 -10.46 0.17 16.30
N SER A 254 -10.81 -0.93 15.64
CA SER A 254 -11.67 -1.96 16.21
C SER A 254 -11.29 -3.34 15.69
N PHE A 255 -11.28 -4.33 16.57
CA PHE A 255 -10.84 -5.68 16.25
C PHE A 255 -11.79 -6.70 16.87
N TYR A 256 -12.15 -7.75 16.10
CA TYR A 256 -12.89 -8.86 16.67
C TYR A 256 -12.03 -9.64 17.67
N THR A 257 -12.65 -10.04 18.78
CA THR A 257 -11.96 -10.67 19.90
C THR A 257 -12.23 -12.17 19.99
N THR A 258 -11.54 -12.83 20.93
CA THR A 258 -11.76 -14.24 21.28
C THR A 258 -12.89 -14.44 22.30
N SER A 259 -13.49 -13.38 22.85
CA SER A 259 -14.56 -13.49 23.85
C SER A 259 -15.87 -13.99 23.25
N SER A 260 -16.24 -13.50 22.08
CA SER A 260 -17.41 -13.97 21.32
C SER A 260 -17.22 -13.71 19.82
N THR A 261 -18.10 -14.26 18.97
CA THR A 261 -18.02 -14.07 17.52
C THR A 261 -18.34 -12.64 17.08
N GLY A 262 -19.10 -11.88 17.87
CA GLY A 262 -19.54 -10.51 17.58
C GLY A 262 -18.78 -9.42 18.31
N ASP A 263 -18.09 -9.75 19.41
CA ASP A 263 -17.42 -8.77 20.25
C ASP A 263 -16.26 -8.07 19.53
N LYS A 264 -16.13 -6.77 19.79
CA LYS A 264 -15.06 -5.93 19.25
C LYS A 264 -14.36 -5.17 20.36
N LEU A 265 -13.04 -5.30 20.39
CA LEU A 265 -12.16 -4.41 21.15
C LEU A 265 -11.98 -3.11 20.36
N LYS A 266 -12.36 -1.98 20.95
CA LYS A 266 -12.14 -0.64 20.38
C LYS A 266 -10.90 -0.03 21.03
N VAL A 267 -10.02 0.56 20.21
CA VAL A 267 -8.78 1.20 20.66
C VAL A 267 -8.55 2.50 19.89
N SER A 268 -7.90 3.47 20.54
CA SER A 268 -7.48 4.71 19.90
C SER A 268 -6.27 4.51 18.99
N ASP A 269 -5.33 3.67 19.43
CA ASP A 269 -4.08 3.31 18.78
C ASP A 269 -3.82 1.80 18.99
N ALA A 270 -3.22 1.12 18.01
CA ALA A 270 -3.09 -0.33 17.98
C ALA A 270 -1.71 -0.77 17.51
N TYR A 271 -0.90 -1.29 18.44
CA TYR A 271 0.38 -1.93 18.12
C TYR A 271 0.28 -3.44 18.29
N VAL A 272 0.67 -4.19 17.27
CA VAL A 272 0.67 -5.66 17.29
C VAL A 272 2.06 -6.19 16.98
N LYS A 273 2.53 -7.18 17.74
CA LYS A 273 3.85 -7.81 17.56
C LYS A 273 4.00 -8.30 16.13
N ALA A 274 5.13 -7.99 15.50
CA ALA A 274 5.43 -8.38 14.12
C ALA A 274 5.54 -9.92 13.97
N SER A 275 5.89 -10.64 15.03
CA SER A 275 5.90 -12.11 15.07
C SER A 275 4.51 -12.71 14.82
N ASP A 276 3.46 -12.07 15.31
CA ASP A 276 2.06 -12.50 15.17
C ASP A 276 1.43 -12.09 13.83
N MET A 277 2.14 -11.31 13.02
CA MET A 277 1.67 -10.81 11.74
C MET A 277 2.41 -11.45 10.56
N LYS A 278 1.71 -11.64 9.44
CA LYS A 278 2.26 -12.07 8.16
C LYS A 278 2.06 -10.96 7.13
N TYR A 279 3.12 -10.56 6.45
CA TYR A 279 3.02 -9.68 5.29
C TYR A 279 2.21 -10.35 4.18
N PHE A 280 1.23 -9.64 3.65
CA PHE A 280 0.36 -10.09 2.56
C PHE A 280 0.72 -9.39 1.25
N ASP A 281 0.68 -8.05 1.20
CA ASP A 281 1.04 -7.25 0.03
C ASP A 281 1.35 -5.79 0.45
N GLY A 282 1.66 -4.94 -0.51
CA GLY A 282 1.83 -3.50 -0.34
C GLY A 282 3.21 -3.08 0.13
N LEU A 283 3.28 -2.02 0.94
CA LEU A 283 4.54 -1.45 1.37
C LEU A 283 5.32 -2.40 2.27
N ARG A 284 6.58 -2.66 1.91
CA ARG A 284 7.52 -3.29 2.84
C ARG A 284 8.15 -2.22 3.71
N LEU A 285 7.59 -2.06 4.91
CA LEU A 285 8.03 -1.11 5.92
C LEU A 285 9.40 -1.51 6.48
N LYS A 286 10.20 -0.52 6.88
CA LYS A 286 11.43 -0.71 7.64
C LYS A 286 11.23 -0.17 9.06
N PRO A 287 11.85 -0.78 10.10
CA PRO A 287 11.75 -0.29 11.46
C PRO A 287 12.15 1.19 11.58
N SER A 288 11.26 2.03 12.12
CA SER A 288 11.46 3.47 12.25
C SER A 288 12.35 3.87 13.43
N ASN A 289 12.67 2.95 14.33
CA ASN A 289 13.67 3.10 15.40
C ASN A 289 14.49 1.81 15.56
N THR A 290 15.28 1.73 16.62
CA THR A 290 16.11 0.59 17.04
C THR A 290 15.68 0.10 18.43
N GLN A 291 16.11 -1.10 18.81
CA GLN A 291 15.86 -1.63 20.16
C GLN A 291 16.41 -0.71 21.27
N ALA A 292 17.60 -0.15 21.07
CA ALA A 292 18.24 0.76 22.02
C ALA A 292 17.43 2.05 22.22
N GLU A 293 16.89 2.61 21.13
CA GLU A 293 16.03 3.80 21.19
C GLU A 293 14.70 3.51 21.88
N ALA A 294 14.09 2.35 21.63
CA ALA A 294 12.88 1.94 22.33
C ALA A 294 13.13 1.85 23.85
N LYS A 295 14.25 1.24 24.26
CA LYS A 295 14.66 1.16 25.68
C LYS A 295 14.91 2.54 26.29
N ALA A 296 15.56 3.44 25.55
CA ALA A 296 15.84 4.80 26.02
C ALA A 296 14.54 5.63 26.15
N ALA A 297 13.60 5.48 25.23
CA ALA A 297 12.31 6.17 25.26
C ALA A 297 11.44 5.75 26.45
N ALA A 298 11.54 4.49 26.90
CA ALA A 298 10.80 3.99 28.06
C ALA A 298 11.35 4.45 29.42
N LYS A 299 12.52 5.11 29.44
CA LYS A 299 13.14 5.66 30.66
C LYS A 299 12.89 7.16 30.86
N LYS A 300 12.19 7.80 29.92
CA LYS A 300 11.79 9.20 29.97
C LYS A 300 10.34 9.29 30.39
#